data_AF-A0A9Q9BQY4-F1
#
_entry.id   AF-A0A9Q9BQY4-F1
#
_cell.length_a   1.000
_cell.length_b   1.000
_cell.length_c   1.000
_cell.angle_alpha   90.00
_cell.angle_beta   90.00
_cell.angle_gamma   90.00
#
_symmetry.space_group_name_H-M   'P 1'
#
loop_
_entity.id
_entity.type
_entity.pdbx_description
1 polymer ?
#
loop_
_entity_poly.entity_id
_entity_poly.type
_entity_poly.pdbx_seq_one_letter_code
_entity_poly.pdbx_strand_id
1 'polypeptide(L)'
;MLNDNYKKVDIPLLIIGRDLEYASQKLIEENIPVKEAYLFERKWRELIIEQKNLSSKSEVHFIESSTHNIHIDQPKVLAEIIKLFCFK
;
A
#
# COMPACT_ATOMS: atom_id res chain seq x y z
N MET A 1 -12.88 -10.69 -0.20
CA MET A 1 -14.18 -10.18 0.32
C MET A 1 -14.10 -10.14 1.83
N LEU A 2 -13.94 -8.96 2.42
CA LEU A 2 -14.04 -8.78 3.87
C LEU A 2 -15.45 -9.18 4.30
N ASN A 3 -15.57 -10.09 5.28
CA ASN A 3 -16.86 -10.46 5.88
C ASN A 3 -17.62 -9.19 6.29
N ASP A 4 -18.93 -9.13 6.05
CA ASP A 4 -19.80 -8.00 6.44
C ASP A 4 -19.85 -7.74 7.96
N ASN A 5 -19.10 -8.50 8.75
CA ASN A 5 -18.98 -8.39 10.21
C ASN A 5 -18.00 -7.31 10.69
N TYR A 6 -17.30 -6.60 9.79
CA TYR A 6 -16.44 -5.49 10.18
C TYR A 6 -17.19 -4.16 10.17
N LYS A 7 -17.04 -3.38 11.25
CA LYS A 7 -17.62 -2.03 11.34
C LYS A 7 -16.97 -1.14 10.28
N LYS A 8 -17.74 -0.77 9.25
CA LYS A 8 -17.35 0.26 8.29
C LYS A 8 -17.31 1.61 9.00
N VAL A 9 -16.24 2.37 8.77
CA VAL A 9 -16.04 3.69 9.38
C VAL A 9 -16.11 4.71 8.26
N ASP A 10 -17.15 5.55 8.23
CA ASP A 10 -17.34 6.54 7.16
C ASP A 10 -16.57 7.85 7.39
N ILE A 11 -15.27 7.72 7.63
CA ILE A 11 -14.31 8.84 7.79
C ILE A 11 -13.37 8.90 6.59
N PRO A 12 -12.79 10.07 6.26
CA PRO A 12 -11.70 10.14 5.29
C PRO A 12 -10.60 9.14 5.66
N LEU A 13 -10.21 8.28 4.71
CA LEU A 13 -9.22 7.24 4.94
C LEU A 13 -8.20 7.21 3.79
N LEU A 14 -6.97 7.62 4.08
CA LEU A 14 -5.85 7.50 3.16
C LEU A 14 -5.15 6.16 3.36
N ILE A 15 -5.03 5.38 2.29
CA ILE A 15 -4.35 4.08 2.25
C ILE A 15 -3.13 4.23 1.36
N ILE A 16 -1.97 3.90 1.90
CA ILE A 16 -0.69 4.05 1.20
C ILE A 16 -0.04 2.67 1.10
N GLY A 17 0.26 2.26 -0.13
CA GLY A 17 0.96 1.02 -0.44
C GLY A 17 2.31 1.27 -1.11
N ARG A 18 3.14 0.24 -1.09
CA ARG A 18 4.46 0.24 -1.72
C ARG A 18 4.40 -0.20 -3.18
N ASP A 19 5.47 0.08 -3.91
CA ASP A 19 5.66 -0.38 -5.27
C ASP A 19 5.83 -1.92 -5.30
N LEU A 20 5.01 -2.60 -6.09
CA LEU A 20 5.03 -4.06 -6.19
C LEU A 20 6.30 -4.55 -6.88
N GLU A 21 6.69 -3.90 -7.98
CA GLU A 21 7.83 -4.36 -8.79
C GLU A 21 9.13 -4.09 -8.04
N TYR A 22 9.28 -2.89 -7.49
CA TYR A 22 10.46 -2.52 -6.72
C TYR A 22 10.61 -3.40 -5.46
N ALA A 23 9.53 -3.60 -4.70
CA ALA A 23 9.57 -4.47 -3.52
C ALA A 23 9.87 -5.94 -3.88
N SER A 24 9.31 -6.45 -4.99
CA SER A 24 9.60 -7.80 -5.47
C SER A 24 11.08 -7.96 -5.81
N GLN A 25 11.68 -6.97 -6.47
CA GLN A 25 13.11 -6.98 -6.78
C GLN A 25 13.97 -7.01 -5.52
N LYS A 26 13.62 -6.25 -4.47
CA LYS A 26 14.33 -6.29 -3.18
C LYS A 26 14.27 -7.65 -2.50
N LEU A 27 13.12 -8.32 -2.52
CA LEU A 27 13.03 -9.69 -2.02
C LEU A 27 13.91 -10.65 -2.82
N ILE A 28 13.99 -10.49 -4.15
CA ILE A 28 14.85 -11.30 -5.01
C ILE A 28 16.34 -11.06 -4.69
N GLU A 29 16.74 -9.81 -4.45
CA GLU A 29 18.09 -9.46 -3.98
C GLU A 29 18.41 -10.11 -2.61
N GLU A 30 17.40 -10.33 -1.78
CA GLU A 30 17.49 -11.04 -0.49
C GLU A 30 17.44 -12.57 -0.64
N ASN A 31 17.58 -13.10 -1.86
CA ASN A 31 17.55 -14.53 -2.21
C ASN A 31 16.17 -15.21 -2.08
N ILE A 32 15.08 -14.44 -2.07
CA ILE A 32 13.74 -15.01 -2.22
C ILE A 32 13.55 -15.41 -3.69
N PRO A 33 13.08 -16.64 -4.00
CA PRO A 33 12.87 -17.02 -5.38
C PRO A 33 11.81 -16.15 -6.07
N VAL A 34 12.01 -15.89 -7.36
CA VAL A 34 11.23 -14.89 -8.13
C VAL A 34 9.73 -15.11 -8.02
N LYS A 35 9.26 -16.36 -8.15
CA LYS A 35 7.84 -16.67 -8.14
C LYS A 35 7.21 -16.34 -6.79
N GLU A 36 7.91 -16.65 -5.70
CA GLU A 36 7.51 -16.45 -4.32
C GLU A 36 7.50 -14.95 -3.97
N ALA A 37 8.52 -14.20 -4.39
CA ALA A 37 8.58 -12.75 -4.22
C ALA A 37 7.37 -12.06 -4.85
N TYR A 38 7.09 -12.37 -6.12
CA TYR A 38 5.94 -11.81 -6.83
C TYR A 38 4.59 -12.32 -6.31
N LEU A 39 4.52 -13.55 -5.81
CA LEU A 39 3.29 -14.09 -5.20
C LEU A 39 2.98 -13.33 -3.91
N PHE A 40 3.99 -13.13 -3.07
CA PHE A 40 3.88 -12.40 -1.82
C PHE A 40 3.46 -10.95 -2.06
N GLU A 41 4.17 -10.22 -2.93
CA GLU A 41 3.89 -8.80 -3.18
C GLU A 41 2.53 -8.59 -3.88
N ARG A 42 2.12 -9.50 -4.78
CA ARG A 42 0.76 -9.46 -5.36
C ARG A 42 -0.31 -9.62 -4.29
N LYS A 43 -0.16 -10.59 -3.39
CA LYS A 43 -1.13 -10.79 -2.31
C LYS A 43 -1.13 -9.61 -1.35
N TRP A 44 0.04 -9.06 -1.05
CA TRP A 44 0.16 -7.87 -0.22
C TRP A 44 -0.56 -6.66 -0.83
N ARG A 45 -0.37 -6.40 -2.13
CA ARG A 45 -1.08 -5.34 -2.86
C ARG A 45 -2.59 -5.54 -2.85
N GLU A 46 -3.06 -6.76 -3.08
CA GLU A 46 -4.49 -7.10 -3.01
C GLU A 46 -5.08 -6.73 -1.64
N LEU A 47 -4.42 -7.13 -0.55
CA LEU A 47 -4.86 -6.83 0.82
C LEU A 47 -4.87 -5.33 1.12
N ILE A 48 -3.89 -4.57 0.62
CA ILE A 48 -3.90 -3.10 0.72
C ILE A 48 -5.11 -2.51 -0.02
N ILE A 49 -5.38 -2.98 -1.24
CA ILE A 49 -6.54 -2.50 -2.02
C ILE A 49 -7.85 -2.84 -1.30
N GLU A 50 -7.97 -4.01 -0.67
CA GLU A 50 -9.18 -4.39 0.06
C GLU A 50 -9.48 -3.48 1.26
N GLN A 51 -8.48 -2.79 1.83
CA GLN A 51 -8.69 -1.81 2.91
C GLN A 51 -9.55 -0.63 2.47
N LYS A 52 -9.64 -0.34 1.16
CA LYS A 52 -10.52 0.73 0.64
C LYS A 52 -11.99 0.49 0.96
N ASN A 53 -12.37 -0.73 1.32
CA ASN A 53 -13.74 -1.08 1.67
C ASN A 53 -14.09 -0.73 3.13
N LEU A 54 -13.12 -0.27 3.93
CA LEU A 54 -13.33 0.15 5.32
C LEU A 54 -14.08 1.49 5.42
N SER A 55 -13.97 2.34 4.41
CA SER A 55 -14.65 3.64 4.32
C SER A 55 -15.12 3.93 2.89
N SER A 56 -16.29 4.55 2.72
CA SER A 56 -16.72 5.08 1.42
C SER A 56 -15.85 6.25 0.93
N LYS A 57 -15.06 6.86 1.82
CA LYS A 57 -14.20 8.02 1.56
C LYS A 57 -12.71 7.64 1.51
N SER A 58 -12.43 6.43 1.04
CA SER A 58 -11.07 5.92 0.94
C SER A 58 -10.36 6.40 -0.32
N GLU A 59 -9.09 6.79 -0.16
CA GLU A 59 -8.15 7.07 -1.24
C GLU A 59 -6.97 6.10 -1.15
N VAL A 60 -6.60 5.48 -2.27
CA VAL A 60 -5.50 4.50 -2.32
C VAL A 60 -4.39 5.04 -3.20
N HIS A 61 -3.19 5.14 -2.65
CA HIS A 61 -1.98 5.56 -3.36
C HIS A 61 -0.90 4.48 -3.26
N PHE A 62 -0.24 4.18 -4.38
CA PHE A 62 0.96 3.36 -4.39
C PHE A 62 2.15 4.25 -4.73
N ILE A 63 3.16 4.25 -3.88
CA ILE A 63 4.34 5.09 -4.04
C ILE A 63 5.39 4.29 -4.81
N GLU A 64 5.78 4.77 -5.99
CA GLU A 64 6.81 4.16 -6.84
C GLU A 64 8.16 4.07 -6.14
N SER A 65 8.99 3.11 -6.54
CA SER A 65 10.36 2.95 -6.02
C SER A 65 10.42 2.91 -4.49
N SER A 66 9.49 2.16 -3.87
CA SER A 66 9.40 2.02 -2.42
C SER A 66 9.19 0.56 -1.99
N THR A 67 9.70 0.25 -0.81
CA THR A 67 9.62 -1.05 -0.12
C THR A 67 8.64 -0.97 1.04
N HIS A 68 8.73 -1.90 2.00
CA HIS A 68 8.01 -1.79 3.28
C HIS A 68 8.31 -0.47 4.01
N ASN A 69 9.52 0.07 3.86
CA ASN A 69 9.96 1.28 4.52
C ASN A 69 9.70 2.54 3.66
N ILE A 70 8.46 2.72 3.20
CA ILE A 70 8.05 3.83 2.32
C ILE A 70 8.48 5.21 2.85
N HIS A 71 8.43 5.39 4.18
CA HIS A 71 8.85 6.61 4.87
C HIS A 71 10.35 6.90 4.79
N ILE A 72 11.18 5.89 4.53
CA ILE A 72 12.61 6.01 4.28
C ILE A 72 12.89 6.13 2.77
N ASP A 73 12.22 5.32 1.96
CA ASP A 73 12.48 5.24 0.52
C ASP A 73 12.02 6.50 -0.22
N GLN A 74 10.83 7.02 0.12
CA GLN A 74 10.19 8.14 -0.57
C GLN A 74 9.57 9.16 0.40
N PRO A 75 10.36 9.73 1.34
CA PRO A 75 9.85 10.62 2.39
C PRO A 75 9.15 11.86 1.84
N LYS A 76 9.66 12.43 0.74
CA LYS A 76 9.09 13.65 0.13
C LYS A 76 7.73 13.38 -0.50
N VAL A 77 7.63 12.34 -1.33
CA VAL A 77 6.39 11.93 -2.00
C VAL A 77 5.34 11.55 -0.96
N LEU A 78 5.72 10.80 0.06
CA LEU A 78 4.83 10.44 1.18
C LEU A 78 4.29 11.70 1.89
N ALA A 79 5.16 12.66 2.21
CA ALA A 79 4.75 13.91 2.86
C ALA A 79 3.81 14.75 1.99
N GLU A 80 4.07 14.82 0.68
CA GLU A 80 3.20 15.53 -0.27
C GLU A 80 1.81 14.89 -0.37
N ILE A 81 1.73 13.56 -0.47
CA ILE A 81 0.47 12.83 -0.50
C ILE A 81 -0.33 13.07 0.79
N ILE A 82 0.32 12.96 1.96
CA ILE A 82 -0.32 13.22 3.26
C ILE A 82 -0.82 14.67 3.33
N LYS A 83 0.01 15.63 2.90
CA LYS A 83 -0.36 17.05 2.89
C LYS A 83 -1.57 17.30 1.99
N LEU A 84 -1.57 16.79 0.77
CA LEU A 84 -2.71 16.91 -0.15
C LEU A 84 -3.97 16.30 0.45
N PHE A 85 -3.88 15.14 1.09
CA PHE A 85 -5.03 14.50 1.72
C PHE A 85 -5.59 15.30 2.92
N CYS A 86 -4.71 15.83 3.78
CA CYS A 86 -5.14 16.53 5.00
C CYS A 86 -5.67 17.95 4.77
N PHE A 87 -5.29 18.59 3.66
CA PHE A 87 -5.62 19.99 3.36
C PHE A 87 -6.46 20.14 2.08
N LYS A 88 -7.18 19.08 1.70
CA LYS A 88 -8.23 19.13 0.67
C LYS A 88 -9.42 19.98 1.09
#